data_AF-A0A0F4GD20-F1
#
_entry.id   AF-A0A0F4GD20-F1
#
_cell.length_a   1.000
_cell.length_b   1.000
_cell.length_c   1.000
_cell.angle_alpha   90.00
_cell.angle_beta   90.00
_cell.angle_gamma   90.00
#
_symmetry.space_group_name_H-M   'P 1'
#
loop_
_entity.id
_entity.type
_entity.pdbx_description
1 polymer ?
#
loop_
_entity_poly.entity_id
_entity_poly.type
_entity_poly.pdbx_seq_one_letter_code
_entity_poly.pdbx_strand_id
1 'polypeptide(L)'
;MLSQREFQSVLEARGTLILDGALATELEVRGHDLNHPLWSAKILKDDPASIEEVHLDYYLAGADVAITASYQAATLGLTEHFNMTEDEGKALIKRSVSVAQGARSKAYDSGIDSSRRLLVAGSVGPYGAYLSDGSEYRGDYVRTEKEFQDFHRPRIQALIDAGSDLLAIETIPSISEIQAILALLRSDFPDAIAWLSCTAYSAEALCDQTPWEDVLQLVEDHRDQIIGFGINCVPMAMADVTVKHLSQLTSIPLVCYPNSGEVWDAVTKTWHGERPDEGLTSEQSSANDKALALELEQWSKNGARMIAKHSPNMRYIYSQESLDIPEGVKVHIKTRQVTVEGPRGKLVKDLGHLAVAFSKPSAGKINIELHHGSRKNVATLRTVRTLINNMIIGVTKGFKYKMRYVYAHFPINVNLDKDNETGLWEVEIRNFLGEKIVRKVMMQPGVDVEASKNVKDELLLQGNSLEAVSQSAADIQQKCRVRNKDIRKFLDGLYVSERGNIEEEA
;
A
#
# COMPACT_ATOMS: atom_id res chain seq x y z
N MET A 1 18.47 22.42 12.30
CA MET A 1 18.16 21.55 13.46
C MET A 1 17.65 22.38 14.62
N LEU A 2 16.80 21.77 15.43
CA LEU A 2 16.38 22.28 16.73
C LEU A 2 17.52 22.17 17.73
N SER A 3 17.52 23.06 18.71
CA SER A 3 18.22 22.81 19.97
C SER A 3 17.46 21.79 20.83
N GLN A 4 18.17 21.14 21.76
CA GLN A 4 17.57 20.23 22.75
C GLN A 4 16.41 20.91 23.52
N ARG A 5 16.59 22.19 23.89
CA ARG A 5 15.58 22.96 24.62
C ARG A 5 14.31 23.22 23.79
N GLU A 6 14.46 23.52 22.50
CA GLU A 6 13.31 23.69 21.61
C GLU A 6 12.56 22.38 21.43
N PHE A 7 13.28 21.26 21.23
CA PHE A 7 12.65 19.95 21.14
C PHE A 7 11.87 19.61 22.42
N GLN A 8 12.49 19.81 23.58
CA GLN A 8 11.84 19.57 24.87
C GLN A 8 10.56 20.41 25.02
N SER A 9 10.59 21.68 24.59
CA SER A 9 9.41 22.55 24.63
C SER A 9 8.28 22.05 23.72
N VAL A 10 8.61 21.54 22.53
CA VAL A 10 7.63 20.92 21.61
C VAL A 10 7.04 19.65 22.23
N LEU A 11 7.88 18.81 22.81
CA LEU A 11 7.46 17.56 23.45
C LEU A 11 6.57 17.80 24.68
N GLU A 12 6.88 18.80 25.50
CA GLU A 12 6.08 19.19 26.66
C GLU A 12 4.72 19.77 26.25
N ALA A 13 4.68 20.62 25.23
CA ALA A 13 3.44 21.21 24.74
C ALA A 13 2.46 20.16 24.18
N ARG A 14 2.98 19.09 23.56
CA ARG A 14 2.18 18.01 22.99
C ARG A 14 1.86 16.89 23.97
N GLY A 15 2.63 16.76 25.04
CA GLY A 15 2.65 15.55 25.85
C GLY A 15 3.34 14.43 25.08
N THR A 16 2.73 13.91 24.03
CA THR A 16 3.31 12.83 23.21
C THR A 16 3.33 13.26 21.75
N LEU A 17 4.48 13.10 21.08
CA LEU A 17 4.62 13.34 19.66
C LEU A 17 4.19 12.11 18.87
N ILE A 18 3.38 12.34 17.84
CA ILE A 18 3.00 11.31 16.89
C ILE A 18 3.98 11.33 15.73
N LEU A 19 4.67 10.22 15.47
CA LEU A 19 5.52 10.06 14.29
C LEU A 19 4.66 9.64 13.08
N ASP A 20 5.21 9.72 11.87
CA ASP A 20 4.59 9.14 10.70
C ASP A 20 4.70 7.60 10.67
N GLY A 21 3.97 6.97 9.75
CA GLY A 21 3.90 5.52 9.62
C GLY A 21 4.76 4.98 8.48
N ALA A 22 4.51 3.71 8.12
CA ALA A 22 5.23 3.04 7.04
C ALA A 22 5.11 3.79 5.69
N LEU A 23 6.24 4.26 5.16
CA LEU A 23 6.33 4.87 3.83
C LEU A 23 6.15 3.84 2.71
N ALA A 24 6.74 2.65 2.88
CA ALA A 24 6.69 1.57 1.88
C ALA A 24 5.25 1.17 1.54
N THR A 25 4.45 0.83 2.55
CA THR A 25 3.05 0.38 2.38
C THR A 25 2.21 1.42 1.62
N GLU A 26 2.47 2.71 1.87
CA GLU A 26 1.73 3.80 1.24
C GLU A 26 2.14 4.04 -0.22
N LEU A 27 3.41 3.85 -0.55
CA LEU A 27 3.87 3.90 -1.93
C LEU A 27 3.36 2.71 -2.75
N GLU A 28 3.31 1.50 -2.17
CA GLU A 28 2.68 0.32 -2.82
C GLU A 28 1.20 0.58 -3.14
N VAL A 29 0.45 1.19 -2.22
CA VAL A 29 -0.96 1.57 -2.43
C VAL A 29 -1.11 2.55 -3.60
N ARG A 30 -0.15 3.45 -3.77
CA ARG A 30 -0.08 4.39 -4.90
C ARG A 30 0.39 3.73 -6.21
N GLY A 31 0.69 2.43 -6.19
CA GLY A 31 1.01 1.63 -7.37
C GLY A 31 2.50 1.51 -7.67
N HIS A 32 3.36 1.90 -6.73
CA HIS A 32 4.81 1.76 -6.88
C HIS A 32 5.26 0.33 -6.61
N ASP A 33 6.22 -0.14 -7.41
CA ASP A 33 6.93 -1.40 -7.17
C ASP A 33 8.16 -1.15 -6.28
N LEU A 34 8.16 -1.74 -5.10
CA LEU A 34 9.22 -1.61 -4.11
C LEU A 34 10.23 -2.77 -4.13
N ASN A 35 10.20 -3.63 -5.16
CA ASN A 35 11.13 -4.74 -5.30
C ASN A 35 12.54 -4.31 -5.74
N HIS A 36 13.16 -3.42 -4.96
CA HIS A 36 14.52 -2.94 -5.17
C HIS A 36 15.24 -2.79 -3.81
N PRO A 37 16.52 -3.18 -3.68
CA PRO A 37 17.29 -3.04 -2.44
C PRO A 37 17.27 -1.62 -1.86
N LEU A 38 17.23 -0.62 -2.75
CA LEU A 38 17.14 0.80 -2.42
C LEU A 38 15.83 1.44 -2.89
N TRP A 39 14.68 0.78 -2.65
CA TRP A 39 13.39 1.24 -3.14
C TRP A 39 13.09 2.69 -2.75
N SER A 40 13.44 3.10 -1.53
CA SER A 40 13.18 4.45 -1.01
C SER A 40 13.94 5.51 -1.82
N ALA A 41 15.22 5.27 -2.07
CA ALA A 41 16.06 6.12 -2.91
C ALA A 41 15.61 6.12 -4.38
N LYS A 42 15.15 4.97 -4.90
CA LYS A 42 14.63 4.86 -6.27
C LYS A 42 13.40 5.76 -6.46
N ILE A 43 12.42 5.66 -5.57
CA ILE A 43 11.20 6.47 -5.63
C ILE A 43 11.57 7.95 -5.46
N LEU A 44 12.45 8.28 -4.52
CA LEU A 44 12.88 9.66 -4.32
C LEU A 44 13.56 10.27 -5.55
N LYS A 45 14.25 9.44 -6.34
CA LYS A 45 14.85 9.85 -7.61
C LYS A 45 13.79 10.03 -8.70
N ASP A 46 12.94 9.01 -8.87
CA ASP A 46 12.06 8.87 -10.03
C ASP A 46 10.70 9.58 -9.86
N ASP A 47 10.10 9.55 -8.66
CA ASP A 47 8.83 10.18 -8.30
C ASP A 47 8.83 10.73 -6.85
N PRO A 48 9.53 11.85 -6.59
CA PRO A 48 9.54 12.49 -5.28
C PRO A 48 8.17 13.06 -4.87
N ALA A 49 7.28 13.33 -5.82
CA ALA A 49 5.97 13.93 -5.55
C ALA A 49 5.09 12.94 -4.78
N SER A 50 5.16 11.66 -5.13
CA SER A 50 4.45 10.62 -4.38
C SER A 50 4.92 10.50 -2.94
N ILE A 51 6.22 10.67 -2.66
CA ILE A 51 6.73 10.73 -1.28
C ILE A 51 6.23 11.98 -0.54
N GLU A 52 6.19 13.13 -1.21
CA GLU A 52 5.63 14.37 -0.65
C GLU A 52 4.17 14.20 -0.25
N GLU A 53 3.37 13.56 -1.11
CA GLU A 53 1.96 13.25 -0.85
C GLU A 53 1.80 12.33 0.35
N VAL A 54 2.64 11.29 0.49
CA VAL A 54 2.60 10.40 1.67
C VAL A 54 2.91 11.17 2.95
N HIS A 55 3.95 12.01 2.97
CA HIS A 55 4.24 12.84 4.15
C HIS A 55 3.11 13.83 4.45
N LEU A 56 2.51 14.44 3.43
CA LEU A 56 1.38 15.34 3.59
C LEU A 56 0.19 14.60 4.22
N ASP A 57 -0.14 13.41 3.72
CA ASP A 57 -1.23 12.60 4.25
C ASP A 57 -0.99 12.23 5.73
N TYR A 58 0.25 11.93 6.13
CA TYR A 58 0.58 11.70 7.54
C TYR A 58 0.41 12.95 8.41
N TYR A 59 0.86 14.12 7.95
CA TYR A 59 0.64 15.37 8.71
C TYR A 59 -0.85 15.68 8.88
N LEU A 60 -1.64 15.53 7.81
CA LEU A 60 -3.09 15.73 7.81
C LEU A 60 -3.81 14.69 8.70
N ALA A 61 -3.27 13.48 8.81
CA ALA A 61 -3.76 12.44 9.71
C ALA A 61 -3.38 12.67 11.17
N GLY A 62 -2.51 13.65 11.47
CA GLY A 62 -2.14 14.00 12.84
C GLY A 62 -0.73 13.61 13.25
N ALA A 63 0.17 13.25 12.32
CA ALA A 63 1.59 13.15 12.62
C ALA A 63 2.17 14.53 12.97
N ASP A 64 3.00 14.58 14.00
CA ASP A 64 3.79 15.74 14.41
C ASP A 64 5.19 15.73 13.77
N VAL A 65 5.68 14.55 13.37
CA VAL A 65 7.02 14.36 12.79
C VAL A 65 6.93 13.53 11.52
N ALA A 66 7.54 14.00 10.42
CA ALA A 66 7.80 13.17 9.24
C ALA A 66 9.24 12.63 9.25
N ILE A 67 9.42 11.34 8.99
CA ILE A 67 10.71 10.67 8.89
C ILE A 67 11.11 10.60 7.40
N THR A 68 12.23 11.19 7.03
CA THR A 68 12.62 11.34 5.62
C THR A 68 12.87 10.00 4.92
N ALA A 69 12.64 9.94 3.60
CA ALA A 69 12.91 8.78 2.75
C ALA A 69 14.41 8.51 2.50
N SER A 70 15.23 8.46 3.56
CA SER A 70 16.70 8.31 3.53
C SER A 70 17.22 7.07 4.26
N TYR A 71 16.33 6.19 4.74
CA TYR A 71 16.65 4.98 5.51
C TYR A 71 17.73 4.11 4.86
N GLN A 72 17.60 3.81 3.56
CA GLN A 72 18.59 3.04 2.78
C GLN A 72 19.53 3.92 1.93
N ALA A 73 19.37 5.24 1.96
CA ALA A 73 20.08 6.16 1.08
C ALA A 73 21.50 6.49 1.57
N ALA A 74 22.27 5.50 2.02
CA ALA A 74 23.69 5.69 2.27
C ALA A 74 24.43 5.88 0.92
N THR A 75 25.37 6.82 0.85
CA THR A 75 26.07 7.15 -0.40
C THR A 75 26.75 5.93 -1.01
N LEU A 76 27.33 5.04 -0.19
CA LEU A 76 27.90 3.77 -0.64
C LEU A 76 26.89 2.91 -1.41
N GLY A 77 25.69 2.70 -0.86
CA GLY A 77 24.63 1.97 -1.54
C GLY A 77 24.19 2.64 -2.84
N LEU A 78 24.07 3.97 -2.84
CA LEU A 78 23.70 4.74 -4.04
C LEU A 78 24.76 4.62 -5.14
N THR A 79 26.04 4.61 -4.77
CA THR A 79 27.13 4.38 -5.72
C THR A 79 27.08 2.97 -6.31
N GLU A 80 26.90 1.94 -5.48
CA GLU A 80 26.91 0.54 -5.94
C GLU A 80 25.68 0.15 -6.78
N HIS A 81 24.49 0.69 -6.45
CA HIS A 81 23.24 0.30 -7.12
C HIS A 81 22.76 1.26 -8.20
N PHE A 82 23.15 2.55 -8.14
CA PHE A 82 22.72 3.56 -9.10
C PHE A 82 23.88 4.22 -9.86
N ASN A 83 25.12 3.81 -9.63
CA ASN A 83 26.33 4.41 -10.20
C ASN A 83 26.43 5.93 -9.95
N MET A 84 25.92 6.38 -8.80
CA MET A 84 25.99 7.78 -8.39
C MET A 84 27.35 8.11 -7.77
N THR A 85 27.86 9.29 -8.05
CA THR A 85 28.93 9.91 -7.26
C THR A 85 28.46 10.21 -5.84
N GLU A 86 29.40 10.41 -4.92
CA GLU A 86 29.06 10.78 -3.54
C GLU A 86 28.24 12.08 -3.47
N ASP A 87 28.57 13.07 -4.32
CA ASP A 87 27.85 14.35 -4.37
C ASP A 87 26.42 14.20 -4.90
N GLU A 88 26.21 13.35 -5.92
CA GLU A 88 24.86 13.00 -6.39
C GLU A 88 24.07 12.25 -5.32
N GLY A 89 24.73 11.34 -4.59
CA GLY A 89 24.13 10.64 -3.46
C GLY A 89 23.71 11.61 -2.35
N LYS A 90 24.59 12.54 -1.96
CA LYS A 90 24.27 13.62 -1.01
C LYS A 90 23.11 14.47 -1.50
N ALA A 91 23.09 14.85 -2.78
CA ALA A 91 21.99 15.63 -3.36
C ALA A 91 20.65 14.89 -3.27
N LEU A 92 20.63 13.57 -3.52
CA LEU A 92 19.44 12.76 -3.35
C LEU A 92 18.99 12.70 -1.88
N ILE A 93 19.92 12.54 -0.93
CA ILE A 93 19.61 12.58 0.51
C ILE A 93 19.02 13.95 0.89
N LYS A 94 19.61 15.06 0.44
CA LYS A 94 19.08 16.42 0.66
C LYS A 94 17.68 16.61 0.08
N ARG A 95 17.37 15.94 -1.05
CA ARG A 95 16.04 15.94 -1.65
C ARG A 95 15.00 15.30 -0.72
N SER A 96 15.34 14.25 0.03
CA SER A 96 14.41 13.60 0.98
C SER A 96 13.89 14.58 2.03
N VAL A 97 14.79 15.44 2.54
CA VAL A 97 14.47 16.48 3.52
C VAL A 97 13.62 17.58 2.87
N SER A 98 14.01 18.03 1.67
CA SER A 98 13.28 19.07 0.93
C SER A 98 11.83 18.65 0.62
N VAL A 99 11.63 17.37 0.28
CA VAL A 99 10.31 16.77 0.05
C VAL A 99 9.46 16.78 1.33
N ALA A 100 10.01 16.33 2.46
CA ALA A 100 9.29 16.36 3.74
C ALA A 100 8.97 17.80 4.22
N GLN A 101 9.86 18.76 3.96
CA GLN A 101 9.63 20.18 4.23
C GLN A 101 8.54 20.79 3.32
N GLY A 102 8.47 20.35 2.06
CA GLY A 102 7.40 20.71 1.12
C GLY A 102 6.04 20.23 1.62
N ALA A 103 5.95 18.96 2.02
CA ALA A 103 4.76 18.39 2.65
C ALA A 103 4.33 19.14 3.92
N ARG A 104 5.28 19.52 4.77
CA ARG A 104 5.03 20.35 5.96
C ARG A 104 4.42 21.71 5.60
N SER A 105 4.95 22.36 4.56
CA SER A 105 4.43 23.66 4.11
C SER A 105 2.99 23.51 3.61
N LYS A 106 2.72 22.50 2.76
CA LYS A 106 1.38 22.18 2.27
C LYS A 106 0.39 21.82 3.39
N ALA A 107 0.87 21.17 4.44
CA ALA A 107 0.08 20.85 5.62
C ALA A 107 -0.40 22.11 6.37
N TYR A 108 0.47 23.11 6.55
CA TYR A 108 0.06 24.41 7.10
C TYR A 108 -0.89 25.17 6.16
N ASP A 109 -0.62 25.17 4.85
CA ASP A 109 -1.50 25.79 3.85
C ASP A 109 -2.91 25.15 3.83
N SER A 110 -3.00 23.88 4.21
CA SER A 110 -4.26 23.13 4.34
C SER A 110 -5.03 23.43 5.64
N GLY A 111 -4.53 24.33 6.49
CA GLY A 111 -5.23 24.82 7.68
C GLY A 111 -4.81 24.17 9.00
N ILE A 112 -3.69 23.43 9.05
CA ILE A 112 -3.11 23.02 10.33
C ILE A 112 -2.64 24.28 11.08
N ASP A 113 -3.03 24.41 12.35
CA ASP A 113 -2.64 25.54 13.18
C ASP A 113 -1.12 25.63 13.30
N SER A 114 -0.55 26.77 12.90
CA SER A 114 0.86 27.11 13.03
C SER A 114 1.42 26.99 14.46
N SER A 115 0.56 27.04 15.49
CA SER A 115 0.97 26.78 16.87
C SER A 115 1.42 25.33 17.10
N ARG A 116 0.94 24.40 16.25
CA ARG A 116 1.37 23.00 16.22
C ARG A 116 2.62 22.88 15.35
N ARG A 117 3.79 22.90 16.00
CA ARG A 117 5.09 22.78 15.31
C ARG A 117 5.28 21.37 14.74
N LEU A 118 5.17 21.26 13.41
CA LEU A 118 5.48 20.05 12.63
C LEU A 118 7.00 19.92 12.37
N LEU A 119 7.57 18.74 12.58
CA LEU A 119 9.00 18.47 12.51
C LEU A 119 9.38 17.52 11.37
N VAL A 120 10.59 17.66 10.85
CA VAL A 120 11.19 16.75 9.86
C VAL A 120 12.42 16.08 10.49
N ALA A 121 12.36 14.76 10.66
CA ALA A 121 13.46 13.95 11.19
C ALA A 121 14.21 13.25 10.04
N GLY A 122 15.52 13.46 9.96
CA GLY A 122 16.38 12.83 8.97
C GLY A 122 16.63 11.36 9.30
N SER A 123 16.08 10.43 8.51
CA SER A 123 16.25 8.98 8.71
C SER A 123 17.69 8.52 8.44
N VAL A 124 18.27 7.81 9.41
CA VAL A 124 19.59 7.18 9.39
C VAL A 124 19.42 5.71 9.74
N GLY A 125 19.24 4.85 8.74
CA GLY A 125 19.14 3.40 8.91
C GLY A 125 20.48 2.70 9.16
N PRO A 126 20.50 1.45 9.62
CA PRO A 126 21.72 0.73 9.97
C PRO A 126 22.53 0.31 8.75
N TYR A 127 23.79 -0.05 8.98
CA TYR A 127 24.64 -0.74 8.00
C TYR A 127 23.97 -2.03 7.49
N GLY A 128 23.28 -2.77 8.36
CA GLY A 128 22.54 -3.97 7.98
C GLY A 128 21.49 -3.75 6.87
N ALA A 129 20.84 -2.58 6.84
CA ALA A 129 19.85 -2.25 5.81
C ALA A 129 20.50 -2.03 4.43
N TYR A 130 21.77 -1.59 4.40
CA TYR A 130 22.55 -1.49 3.17
C TYR A 130 22.94 -2.87 2.61
N LEU A 131 23.22 -3.85 3.48
CA LEU A 131 23.49 -5.24 3.06
C LEU A 131 22.28 -5.89 2.38
N SER A 132 21.07 -5.43 2.70
CA SER A 132 19.81 -5.89 2.09
C SER A 132 19.59 -7.41 2.24
N ASP A 133 20.11 -8.01 3.31
CA ASP A 133 20.03 -9.44 3.62
C ASP A 133 19.28 -9.74 4.94
N GLY A 134 18.63 -8.73 5.53
CA GLY A 134 17.92 -8.84 6.81
C GLY A 134 18.81 -8.69 8.04
N SER A 135 20.08 -8.33 7.87
CA SER A 135 21.02 -8.08 8.97
C SER A 135 20.56 -7.00 9.93
N GLU A 136 19.70 -6.07 9.51
CA GLU A 136 19.07 -5.06 10.39
C GLU A 136 18.16 -5.68 11.47
N TYR A 137 17.84 -6.98 11.38
CA TYR A 137 17.09 -7.74 12.38
C TYR A 137 17.92 -8.83 13.08
N ARG A 138 19.19 -8.97 12.72
CA ARG A 138 20.10 -9.99 13.29
C ARG A 138 21.32 -9.38 13.99
N GLY A 139 21.81 -8.25 13.50
CA GLY A 139 23.03 -7.61 14.01
C GLY A 139 24.31 -8.43 13.77
N ASP A 140 24.29 -9.41 12.87
CA ASP A 140 25.35 -10.38 12.65
C ASP A 140 26.44 -9.90 11.66
N TYR A 141 26.81 -8.62 11.75
CA TYR A 141 27.88 -8.00 10.97
C TYR A 141 28.93 -7.36 11.86
N VAL A 142 30.19 -7.40 11.40
CA VAL A 142 31.33 -6.84 12.11
C VAL A 142 32.05 -5.84 11.20
N ARG A 143 32.19 -4.62 11.69
CA ARG A 143 32.98 -3.55 11.10
C ARG A 143 33.77 -2.83 12.18
N THR A 144 34.85 -2.19 11.78
CA THR A 144 35.58 -1.28 12.65
C THR A 144 34.76 -0.01 12.90
N GLU A 145 35.04 0.67 14.01
CA GLU A 145 34.42 1.96 14.32
C GLU A 145 34.57 2.94 13.15
N LYS A 146 35.77 3.03 12.56
CA LYS A 146 36.04 3.89 11.41
C LYS A 146 35.19 3.56 10.19
N GLU A 147 34.99 2.28 9.88
CA GLU A 147 34.15 1.87 8.74
C GLU A 147 32.67 2.25 8.95
N PHE A 148 32.14 2.09 10.16
CA PHE A 148 30.80 2.57 10.48
C PHE A 148 30.70 4.11 10.38
N GLN A 149 31.70 4.83 10.90
CA GLN A 149 31.72 6.28 10.82
C GLN A 149 31.79 6.77 9.37
N ASP A 150 32.67 6.20 8.54
CA ASP A 150 32.80 6.55 7.13
C ASP A 150 31.52 6.23 6.35
N PHE A 151 30.79 5.18 6.73
CA PHE A 151 29.49 4.83 6.15
C PHE A 151 28.38 5.85 6.51
N HIS A 152 28.28 6.26 7.77
CA HIS A 152 27.19 7.13 8.24
C HIS A 152 27.41 8.62 8.00
N ARG A 153 28.67 9.08 8.05
CA ARG A 153 29.05 10.51 7.99
C ARG A 153 28.49 11.26 6.78
N PRO A 154 28.57 10.76 5.52
CA PRO A 154 28.07 11.50 4.37
C PRO A 154 26.55 11.74 4.43
N ARG A 155 25.79 10.75 4.90
CA ARG A 155 24.34 10.86 5.03
C ARG A 155 23.94 11.80 6.14
N ILE A 156 24.56 11.68 7.32
CA ILE A 156 24.29 12.58 8.46
C ILE A 156 24.59 14.03 8.07
N GLN A 157 25.75 14.30 7.46
CA GLN A 157 26.08 15.63 6.97
C GLN A 157 25.03 16.16 5.98
N ALA A 158 24.62 15.34 5.01
CA ALA A 158 23.63 15.76 4.01
C ALA A 158 22.25 16.09 4.62
N LEU A 159 21.80 15.30 5.61
CA LEU A 159 20.55 15.55 6.32
C LEU A 159 20.60 16.85 7.14
N ILE A 160 21.72 17.09 7.83
CA ILE A 160 21.96 18.30 8.59
C ILE A 160 22.01 19.53 7.67
N ASP A 161 22.79 19.47 6.60
CA ASP A 161 22.93 20.54 5.61
C ASP A 161 21.60 20.93 4.96
N ALA A 162 20.71 19.96 4.73
CA ALA A 162 19.39 20.21 4.16
C ALA A 162 18.38 20.81 5.17
N GLY A 163 18.77 20.93 6.43
CA GLY A 163 17.94 21.54 7.46
C GLY A 163 16.88 20.61 8.04
N SER A 164 17.19 19.33 8.23
CA SER A 164 16.39 18.49 9.14
C SER A 164 16.30 19.14 10.52
N ASP A 165 15.18 18.93 11.22
CA ASP A 165 14.98 19.45 12.58
C ASP A 165 15.76 18.62 13.60
N LEU A 166 15.86 17.31 13.36
CA LEU A 166 16.58 16.33 14.17
C LEU A 166 16.93 15.10 13.30
N LEU A 167 17.68 14.16 13.86
CA LEU A 167 17.96 12.87 13.22
C LEU A 167 17.12 11.75 13.85
N ALA A 168 16.68 10.82 13.00
CA ALA A 168 16.07 9.56 13.40
C ALA A 168 17.08 8.44 13.13
N ILE A 169 17.91 8.12 14.13
CA ILE A 169 18.82 6.97 14.04
C ILE A 169 18.01 5.76 14.40
N GLU A 170 17.71 4.90 13.43
CA GLU A 170 16.64 3.91 13.58
C GLU A 170 17.00 2.53 13.07
N THR A 171 16.34 1.52 13.63
CA THR A 171 16.52 0.10 13.31
C THR A 171 17.96 -0.37 13.56
N ILE A 172 18.70 0.24 14.50
CA ILE A 172 20.09 -0.16 14.77
C ILE A 172 20.10 -1.48 15.57
N PRO A 173 20.69 -2.58 15.06
CA PRO A 173 20.65 -3.89 15.70
C PRO A 173 21.92 -4.24 16.50
N SER A 174 22.98 -3.41 16.42
CA SER A 174 24.30 -3.73 16.97
C SER A 174 24.85 -2.63 17.87
N ILE A 175 25.35 -3.01 19.06
CA ILE A 175 25.97 -2.07 20.01
C ILE A 175 27.25 -1.44 19.44
N SER A 176 28.02 -2.18 18.64
CA SER A 176 29.25 -1.67 18.03
C SER A 176 28.97 -0.54 17.02
N GLU A 177 27.85 -0.64 16.30
CA GLU A 177 27.39 0.41 15.40
C GLU A 177 26.84 1.60 16.20
N ILE A 178 26.09 1.36 17.27
CA ILE A 178 25.63 2.43 18.19
C ILE A 178 26.83 3.24 18.70
N GLN A 179 27.87 2.57 19.22
CA GLN A 179 29.09 3.23 19.71
C GLN A 179 29.72 4.12 18.64
N ALA A 180 29.86 3.61 17.41
CA ALA A 180 30.45 4.37 16.32
C ALA A 180 29.63 5.59 15.90
N ILE A 181 28.28 5.47 15.84
CA ILE A 181 27.39 6.59 15.51
C ILE A 181 27.42 7.65 16.63
N LEU A 182 27.39 7.25 17.90
CA LEU A 182 27.44 8.19 19.02
C LEU A 182 28.77 8.95 19.07
N ALA A 183 29.89 8.25 18.85
CA ALA A 183 31.21 8.88 18.72
C ALA A 183 31.27 9.86 17.55
N LEU A 184 30.69 9.51 16.40
CA LEU A 184 30.60 10.36 15.21
C LEU A 184 29.80 11.64 15.47
N LEU A 185 28.64 11.52 16.12
CA LEU A 185 27.82 12.68 16.46
C LEU A 185 28.58 13.65 17.37
N ARG A 186 29.30 13.12 18.36
CA ARG A 186 30.08 13.94 19.29
C ARG A 186 31.26 14.63 18.62
N SER A 187 31.96 13.96 17.72
CA SER A 187 33.18 14.50 17.10
C SER A 187 32.90 15.50 15.99
N ASP A 188 31.91 15.23 15.14
CA ASP A 188 31.71 15.97 13.88
C ASP A 188 30.42 16.78 13.84
N PHE A 189 29.44 16.42 14.67
CA PHE A 189 28.11 17.02 14.64
C PHE A 189 27.62 17.42 16.04
N PRO A 190 28.39 18.20 16.82
CA PRO A 190 28.11 18.46 18.24
C PRO A 190 26.76 19.14 18.51
N ASP A 191 26.23 19.88 17.54
CA ASP A 191 24.92 20.55 17.63
C ASP A 191 23.75 19.67 17.17
N ALA A 192 24.03 18.46 16.67
CA ALA A 192 22.99 17.54 16.24
C ALA A 192 22.27 16.91 17.42
N ILE A 193 20.95 16.88 17.32
CA ILE A 193 20.10 16.11 18.22
C ILE A 193 19.45 14.97 17.44
N ALA A 194 19.27 13.84 18.11
CA ALA A 194 18.71 12.64 17.52
C ALA A 194 17.87 11.86 18.53
N TRP A 195 16.94 11.05 18.03
CA TRP A 195 16.58 9.84 18.77
C TRP A 195 17.37 8.64 18.24
N LEU A 196 17.61 7.68 19.11
CA LEU A 196 18.14 6.36 18.77
C LEU A 196 17.06 5.31 19.00
N SER A 197 16.73 4.56 17.96
CA SER A 197 15.77 3.48 18.00
C SER A 197 16.39 2.20 17.46
N CYS A 198 16.11 1.10 18.14
CA CYS A 198 16.74 -0.19 17.91
C CYS A 198 15.73 -1.28 17.53
N THR A 199 16.22 -2.32 16.86
CA THR A 199 15.51 -3.60 16.75
C THR A 199 15.88 -4.48 17.95
N ALA A 200 14.96 -5.35 18.37
CA ALA A 200 15.08 -6.10 19.61
C ALA A 200 15.13 -7.62 19.36
N TYR A 201 16.02 -8.32 20.06
CA TYR A 201 16.03 -9.78 20.12
C TYR A 201 14.94 -10.29 21.07
N SER A 202 14.83 -9.65 22.25
CA SER A 202 13.81 -9.92 23.25
C SER A 202 13.36 -8.62 23.93
N ALA A 203 12.48 -8.71 24.94
CA ALA A 203 12.09 -7.54 25.71
C ALA A 203 13.26 -6.91 26.48
N GLU A 204 14.32 -7.67 26.72
CA GLU A 204 15.46 -7.36 27.58
C GLU A 204 16.77 -7.12 26.80
N ALA A 205 16.81 -7.37 25.48
CA ALA A 205 18.04 -7.29 24.71
C ALA A 205 17.88 -6.78 23.27
N LEU A 206 18.94 -6.10 22.80
CA LEU A 206 19.19 -5.70 21.42
C LEU A 206 19.31 -6.93 20.49
N CYS A 207 19.14 -6.75 19.17
CA CYS A 207 19.25 -7.84 18.18
C CYS A 207 20.55 -8.65 18.26
N ASP A 208 21.69 -8.00 18.52
CA ASP A 208 22.98 -8.68 18.74
C ASP A 208 23.13 -9.36 20.12
N GLN A 209 22.03 -9.43 20.88
CA GLN A 209 21.87 -10.01 22.22
C GLN A 209 22.50 -9.18 23.34
N THR A 210 22.92 -7.94 23.08
CA THR A 210 23.39 -7.05 24.13
C THR A 210 22.24 -6.62 25.05
N PRO A 211 22.37 -6.71 26.40
CA PRO A 211 21.36 -6.24 27.34
C PRO A 211 21.08 -4.73 27.20
N TRP A 212 19.84 -4.30 27.43
CA TRP A 212 19.49 -2.88 27.34
C TRP A 212 20.24 -2.00 28.33
N GLU A 213 20.63 -2.53 29.49
CA GLU A 213 21.43 -1.81 30.49
C GLU A 213 22.78 -1.36 29.91
N ASP A 214 23.46 -2.22 29.16
CA ASP A 214 24.74 -1.92 28.54
C ASP A 214 24.59 -0.89 27.41
N VAL A 215 23.53 -1.02 26.61
CA VAL A 215 23.20 -0.04 25.56
C VAL A 215 22.88 1.32 26.18
N LEU A 216 22.05 1.35 27.22
CA LEU A 216 21.64 2.57 27.90
C LEU A 216 22.81 3.25 28.59
N GLN A 217 23.76 2.50 29.15
CA GLN A 217 24.97 3.11 29.72
C GLN A 217 25.70 3.99 28.69
N LEU A 218 25.81 3.53 27.44
CA LEU A 218 26.41 4.32 26.35
C LEU A 218 25.55 5.51 25.93
N VAL A 219 24.24 5.31 25.82
CA VAL A 219 23.29 6.35 25.40
C VAL A 219 23.22 7.47 26.44
N GLU A 220 23.27 7.12 27.72
CA GLU A 220 23.23 8.06 28.83
C GLU A 220 24.44 9.00 28.86
N ASP A 221 25.60 8.51 28.46
CA ASP A 221 26.79 9.34 28.29
C ASP A 221 26.64 10.37 27.16
N HIS A 222 25.63 10.23 26.27
CA HIS A 222 25.37 11.09 25.10
C HIS A 222 24.00 11.80 25.19
N ARG A 223 23.44 11.95 26.39
CA ARG A 223 22.09 12.53 26.61
C ARG A 223 21.96 14.00 26.17
N ASP A 224 23.07 14.68 25.93
CA ASP A 224 23.11 16.02 25.34
C ASP A 224 22.67 16.04 23.86
N GLN A 225 22.95 14.95 23.13
CA GLN A 225 22.57 14.78 21.72
C GLN A 225 21.42 13.79 21.53
N ILE A 226 21.31 12.76 22.39
CA ILE A 226 20.26 11.74 22.30
C ILE A 226 19.05 12.14 23.15
N ILE A 227 18.04 12.71 22.48
CA ILE A 227 16.81 13.25 23.07
C ILE A 227 15.67 12.23 23.17
N GLY A 228 15.88 11.03 22.62
CA GLY A 228 14.93 9.92 22.68
C GLY A 228 15.63 8.59 22.51
N PHE A 229 15.14 7.55 23.18
CA PHE A 229 15.64 6.19 23.06
C PHE A 229 14.49 5.20 22.97
N GLY A 230 14.61 4.15 22.16
CA GLY A 230 13.61 3.09 22.20
C GLY A 230 13.71 2.09 21.06
N ILE A 231 12.56 1.68 20.55
CA ILE A 231 12.46 0.57 19.59
C ILE A 231 11.56 0.88 18.41
N ASN A 232 11.93 0.31 17.28
CA ASN A 232 11.13 0.34 16.07
C ASN A 232 11.33 -0.93 15.27
N CYS A 233 10.40 -1.18 14.34
CA CYS A 233 10.44 -2.37 13.49
C CYS A 233 10.52 -3.69 14.26
N VAL A 234 10.00 -3.70 15.48
CA VAL A 234 9.80 -4.91 16.31
C VAL A 234 8.38 -5.45 16.15
N PRO A 235 8.14 -6.74 16.42
CA PRO A 235 6.78 -7.28 16.49
C PRO A 235 5.93 -6.52 17.51
N MET A 236 4.67 -6.24 17.17
CA MET A 236 3.76 -5.47 18.03
C MET A 236 3.58 -6.08 19.43
N ALA A 237 3.55 -7.42 19.52
CA ALA A 237 3.45 -8.14 20.78
C ALA A 237 4.65 -7.92 21.72
N MET A 238 5.81 -7.55 21.17
CA MET A 238 7.03 -7.26 21.93
C MET A 238 7.08 -5.79 22.37
N ALA A 239 6.45 -4.88 21.62
CA ALA A 239 6.58 -3.44 21.84
C ALA A 239 6.22 -3.01 23.27
N ASP A 240 5.07 -3.47 23.80
CA ASP A 240 4.61 -3.05 25.14
C ASP A 240 5.54 -3.52 26.27
N VAL A 241 5.97 -4.78 26.22
CA VAL A 241 6.84 -5.35 27.26
C VAL A 241 8.23 -4.72 27.23
N THR A 242 8.78 -4.44 26.05
CA THR A 242 10.08 -3.78 25.91
C THR A 242 10.02 -2.32 26.37
N VAL A 243 9.02 -1.55 25.93
CA VAL A 243 8.85 -0.15 26.37
C VAL A 243 8.70 -0.06 27.88
N LYS A 244 7.90 -0.95 28.48
CA LYS A 244 7.75 -1.03 29.92
C LYS A 244 9.06 -1.35 30.63
N HIS A 245 9.85 -2.28 30.10
CA HIS A 245 11.17 -2.59 30.66
C HIS A 245 12.14 -1.41 30.56
N LEU A 246 12.27 -0.79 29.37
CA LEU A 246 13.11 0.39 29.16
C LEU A 246 12.73 1.57 30.07
N SER A 247 11.43 1.75 30.35
CA SER A 247 10.93 2.81 31.25
C SER A 247 11.42 2.69 32.69
N GLN A 248 11.88 1.50 33.10
CA GLN A 248 12.45 1.24 34.42
C GLN A 248 13.96 1.52 34.45
N LEU A 249 14.61 1.60 33.29
CA LEU A 249 16.06 1.72 33.16
C LEU A 249 16.52 3.15 32.84
N THR A 250 15.70 3.96 32.15
CA THR A 250 16.06 5.33 31.76
C THR A 250 14.94 6.34 31.99
N SER A 251 15.32 7.61 32.07
CA SER A 251 14.42 8.78 32.05
C SER A 251 14.41 9.51 30.72
N ILE A 252 15.19 9.06 29.74
CA ILE A 252 15.16 9.59 28.37
C ILE A 252 13.76 9.32 27.80
N PRO A 253 13.14 10.29 27.10
CA PRO A 253 11.84 10.09 26.45
C PRO A 253 11.83 8.85 25.55
N LEU A 254 10.91 7.92 25.79
CA LEU A 254 10.90 6.67 25.03
C LEU A 254 10.28 6.83 23.63
N VAL A 255 10.85 6.12 22.67
CA VAL A 255 10.41 6.07 21.28
C VAL A 255 9.84 4.68 20.98
N CYS A 256 8.67 4.60 20.34
CA CYS A 256 8.07 3.31 19.99
C CYS A 256 7.26 3.38 18.69
N TYR A 257 7.75 2.72 17.64
CA TYR A 257 7.03 2.59 16.37
C TYR A 257 7.22 1.20 15.75
N PRO A 258 6.45 0.19 16.21
CA PRO A 258 6.61 -1.20 15.81
C PRO A 258 6.05 -1.47 14.40
N ASN A 259 6.36 -2.66 13.86
CA ASN A 259 5.75 -3.14 12.63
C ASN A 259 4.28 -3.52 12.83
N SER A 260 3.54 -3.64 11.73
CA SER A 260 2.14 -4.11 11.66
C SER A 260 1.89 -5.53 12.19
N GLY A 261 2.94 -6.27 12.56
CA GLY A 261 2.89 -7.66 13.03
C GLY A 261 3.36 -8.69 12.00
N GLU A 262 3.69 -8.25 10.78
CA GLU A 262 4.26 -9.09 9.73
C GLU A 262 5.76 -9.36 9.96
N VAL A 263 6.26 -10.47 9.42
CA VAL A 263 7.68 -10.85 9.43
C VAL A 263 8.28 -10.60 8.04
N TRP A 264 9.40 -9.87 7.99
CA TRP A 264 10.12 -9.62 6.75
C TRP A 264 10.90 -10.85 6.29
N ASP A 265 10.71 -11.27 5.04
CA ASP A 265 11.54 -12.28 4.38
C ASP A 265 12.49 -11.59 3.40
N ALA A 266 13.78 -11.60 3.73
CA ALA A 266 14.83 -10.97 2.92
C ALA A 266 15.10 -11.70 1.58
N VAL A 267 14.72 -12.98 1.46
CA VAL A 267 14.89 -13.76 0.21
C VAL A 267 13.83 -13.36 -0.80
N THR A 268 12.57 -13.30 -0.37
CA THR A 268 11.46 -12.94 -1.26
C THR A 268 11.21 -11.43 -1.34
N LYS A 269 11.81 -10.65 -0.43
CA LYS A 269 11.56 -9.21 -0.24
C LYS A 269 10.09 -8.91 -0.01
N THR A 270 9.42 -9.76 0.76
CA THR A 270 8.00 -9.63 1.09
C THR A 270 7.77 -9.78 2.57
N TRP A 271 6.73 -9.12 3.07
CA TRP A 271 6.20 -9.32 4.40
C TRP A 271 5.25 -10.53 4.43
N HIS A 272 5.35 -11.37 5.46
CA HIS A 272 4.47 -12.53 5.68
C HIS A 272 3.80 -12.45 7.05
N GLY A 273 2.51 -12.82 7.14
CA GLY A 273 1.75 -12.85 8.40
C GLY A 273 0.32 -12.31 8.22
N GLU A 274 -0.54 -12.52 9.21
CA GLU A 274 -1.88 -11.93 9.23
C GLU A 274 -1.77 -10.46 9.64
N ARG A 275 -2.16 -9.54 8.75
CA ARG A 275 -2.45 -8.15 9.16
C ARG A 275 -3.75 -8.17 9.95
N PRO A 276 -3.83 -7.51 11.13
CA PRO A 276 -5.06 -7.46 11.92
C PRO A 276 -6.30 -6.96 11.15
N ASP A 277 -6.08 -6.29 10.01
CA ASP A 277 -7.08 -5.52 9.28
C ASP A 277 -7.60 -6.21 8.00
N GLU A 278 -7.04 -7.38 7.64
CA GLU A 278 -7.48 -8.12 6.45
C GLU A 278 -8.90 -8.68 6.65
N GLY A 279 -9.86 -8.18 5.86
CA GLY A 279 -11.24 -8.67 5.85
C GLY A 279 -12.23 -7.99 6.81
N LEU A 280 -11.82 -6.97 7.57
CA LEU A 280 -12.72 -6.32 8.54
C LEU A 280 -13.82 -5.45 7.90
N THR A 281 -15.03 -5.52 8.46
CA THR A 281 -16.19 -4.65 8.18
C THR A 281 -16.01 -3.25 8.79
N SER A 282 -16.85 -2.28 8.41
CA SER A 282 -16.78 -0.90 8.93
C SER A 282 -16.95 -0.79 10.46
N GLU A 283 -17.77 -1.65 11.05
CA GLU A 283 -17.95 -1.72 12.51
C GLU A 283 -16.71 -2.32 13.20
N GLN A 284 -16.15 -3.37 12.62
CA GLN A 284 -14.91 -3.99 13.11
C GLN A 284 -13.71 -3.05 12.98
N SER A 285 -13.66 -2.21 11.94
CA SER A 285 -12.66 -1.14 11.80
C SER A 285 -12.73 -0.14 12.96
N SER A 286 -13.93 0.29 13.35
CA SER A 286 -14.11 1.22 14.48
C SER A 286 -13.75 0.63 15.85
N ALA A 287 -13.94 -0.69 16.01
CA ALA A 287 -13.51 -1.41 17.21
C ALA A 287 -11.98 -1.56 17.25
N ASN A 288 -11.36 -1.80 16.09
CA ASN A 288 -9.91 -1.84 15.94
C ASN A 288 -9.28 -0.46 16.20
N ASP A 289 -9.93 0.63 15.81
CA ASP A 289 -9.50 2.01 16.12
C ASP A 289 -9.47 2.30 17.62
N LYS A 290 -10.47 1.80 18.36
CA LYS A 290 -10.49 1.92 19.83
C LYS A 290 -9.40 1.09 20.49
N ALA A 291 -9.12 -0.11 19.96
CA ALA A 291 -8.00 -0.93 20.43
C ALA A 291 -6.65 -0.25 20.13
N LEU A 292 -6.52 0.38 18.96
CA LEU A 292 -5.32 1.10 18.53
C LEU A 292 -5.04 2.34 19.39
N ALA A 293 -6.07 3.14 19.69
CA ALA A 293 -5.94 4.25 20.62
C ALA A 293 -5.59 3.78 22.03
N LEU A 294 -6.14 2.65 22.48
CA LEU A 294 -5.85 2.06 23.79
C LEU A 294 -4.39 1.58 23.89
N GLU A 295 -3.81 1.04 22.81
CA GLU A 295 -2.40 0.65 22.77
C GLU A 295 -1.45 1.84 22.77
N LEU A 296 -1.73 2.89 21.98
CA LEU A 296 -0.95 4.14 22.02
C LEU A 296 -1.00 4.78 23.41
N GLU A 297 -2.17 4.77 24.06
CA GLU A 297 -2.30 5.19 25.46
C GLU A 297 -1.48 4.30 26.41
N GLN A 298 -1.43 2.99 26.15
CA GLN A 298 -0.67 2.06 26.98
C GLN A 298 0.84 2.30 26.89
N TRP A 299 1.37 2.50 25.68
CA TRP A 299 2.78 2.86 25.51
C TRP A 299 3.09 4.21 26.14
N SER A 300 2.18 5.18 26.01
CA SER A 300 2.37 6.49 26.65
C SER A 300 2.36 6.40 28.19
N LYS A 301 1.49 5.56 28.77
CA LYS A 301 1.51 5.23 30.21
C LYS A 301 2.81 4.55 30.62
N ASN A 302 3.40 3.76 29.72
CA ASN A 302 4.69 3.10 29.92
C ASN A 302 5.88 4.00 29.55
N GLY A 303 5.68 5.33 29.43
CA GLY A 303 6.78 6.29 29.27
C GLY A 303 7.16 6.61 27.81
N ALA A 304 6.46 6.06 26.81
CA ALA A 304 6.63 6.46 25.42
C ALA A 304 6.10 7.88 25.19
N ARG A 305 6.94 8.69 24.55
CA ARG A 305 6.72 10.12 24.31
C ARG A 305 6.84 10.48 22.83
N MET A 306 7.36 9.56 22.02
CA MET A 306 7.37 9.60 20.55
C MET A 306 6.83 8.27 20.05
N ILE A 307 5.66 8.26 19.42
CA ILE A 307 4.99 7.02 19.03
C ILE A 307 4.47 7.07 17.60
N ALA A 308 4.55 5.94 16.90
CA ALA A 308 3.79 5.72 15.68
C ALA A 308 3.23 4.31 15.64
N LYS A 309 2.12 4.18 14.92
CA LYS A 309 1.60 2.90 14.44
C LYS A 309 1.05 3.15 13.04
N HIS A 310 1.04 2.12 12.19
CA HIS A 310 0.33 2.19 10.92
C HIS A 310 -1.12 2.59 11.21
N SER A 311 -1.51 3.81 10.80
CA SER A 311 -2.87 4.29 10.99
C SER A 311 -3.75 3.60 9.94
N PRO A 312 -4.67 2.69 10.31
CA PRO A 312 -5.62 2.12 9.35
C PRO A 312 -6.58 3.18 8.77
N ASN A 313 -6.56 4.40 9.33
CA ASN A 313 -7.45 5.50 9.03
C ASN A 313 -6.74 6.73 8.45
N MET A 314 -5.81 6.55 7.50
CA MET A 314 -5.62 7.61 6.52
C MET A 314 -6.91 7.76 5.71
N ARG A 315 -7.70 8.77 6.10
CA ARG A 315 -8.85 9.22 5.33
C ARG A 315 -8.35 10.20 4.30
N TYR A 316 -8.42 9.79 3.04
CA TYR A 316 -8.12 10.66 1.93
C TYR A 316 -9.16 11.78 1.94
N ILE A 317 -8.71 13.02 2.16
CA ILE A 317 -9.59 14.19 2.22
C ILE A 317 -10.35 14.30 0.90
N TYR A 318 -9.65 14.05 -0.21
CA TYR A 318 -10.19 14.02 -1.54
C TYR A 318 -9.45 12.98 -2.38
N SER A 319 -10.19 12.20 -3.15
CA SER A 319 -9.63 11.32 -4.17
C SER A 319 -10.54 11.32 -5.38
N GLN A 320 -9.92 11.26 -6.56
CA GLN A 320 -10.62 11.39 -7.81
C GLN A 320 -10.07 10.41 -8.85
N GLU A 321 -10.98 9.82 -9.62
CA GLU A 321 -10.69 9.12 -10.85
C GLU A 321 -11.42 9.82 -11.99
N SER A 322 -10.84 9.81 -13.18
CA SER A 322 -11.42 10.48 -14.33
C SER A 322 -11.58 9.54 -15.51
N LEU A 323 -12.67 9.69 -16.25
CA LEU A 323 -13.03 8.86 -17.38
C LEU A 323 -13.46 9.73 -18.56
N ASP A 324 -12.85 9.49 -19.71
CA ASP A 324 -13.18 10.18 -20.94
C ASP A 324 -14.42 9.55 -21.59
N ILE A 325 -15.30 10.41 -22.11
CA ILE A 325 -16.53 10.01 -22.79
C ILE A 325 -16.32 10.21 -24.28
N PRO A 326 -16.29 9.12 -25.09
CA PRO A 326 -16.10 9.23 -26.53
C PRO A 326 -17.28 9.90 -27.23
N GLU A 327 -17.03 10.43 -28.44
CA GLU A 327 -18.06 11.07 -29.24
C GLU A 327 -19.21 10.10 -29.58
N GLY A 328 -20.45 10.59 -29.58
CA GLY A 328 -21.64 9.77 -29.81
C GLY A 328 -22.15 8.99 -28.59
N VAL A 329 -21.47 9.09 -27.43
CA VAL A 329 -21.92 8.50 -26.16
C VAL A 329 -22.46 9.57 -25.22
N LYS A 330 -23.62 9.29 -24.61
CA LYS A 330 -24.24 10.14 -23.59
C LYS A 330 -24.24 9.41 -22.25
N VAL A 331 -23.66 10.04 -21.23
CA VAL A 331 -23.67 9.55 -19.85
C VAL A 331 -24.57 10.45 -19.01
N HIS A 332 -25.58 9.86 -18.37
CA HIS A 332 -26.47 10.55 -17.45
C HIS A 332 -26.39 9.89 -16.06
N ILE A 333 -26.15 10.70 -15.03
CA ILE A 333 -26.10 10.23 -13.65
C ILE A 333 -27.13 11.00 -12.83
N LYS A 334 -28.05 10.25 -12.22
CA LYS A 334 -28.96 10.75 -11.20
C LYS A 334 -28.65 10.01 -9.91
N THR A 335 -28.26 10.76 -8.88
CA THR A 335 -27.69 10.23 -7.63
C THR A 335 -26.52 9.28 -7.89
N ARG A 336 -26.74 7.96 -7.87
CA ARG A 336 -25.73 6.93 -8.18
C ARG A 336 -26.24 5.89 -9.18
N GLN A 337 -27.33 6.20 -9.88
CA GLN A 337 -27.82 5.42 -10.99
C GLN A 337 -27.18 5.97 -12.27
N VAL A 338 -26.28 5.19 -12.85
CA VAL A 338 -25.54 5.55 -14.06
C VAL A 338 -26.28 5.00 -15.26
N THR A 339 -26.58 5.87 -16.21
CA THR A 339 -27.18 5.53 -17.50
C THR A 339 -26.21 5.91 -18.61
N VAL A 340 -25.89 4.95 -19.48
CA VAL A 340 -25.00 5.16 -20.64
C VAL A 340 -25.77 4.82 -21.91
N GLU A 341 -25.82 5.75 -22.85
CA GLU A 341 -26.49 5.61 -24.14
C GLU A 341 -25.48 5.81 -25.28
N GLY A 342 -25.53 4.92 -26.28
CA GLY A 342 -24.66 4.97 -27.44
C GLY A 342 -25.30 4.28 -28.65
N PRO A 343 -24.55 4.10 -29.76
CA PRO A 343 -25.06 3.56 -31.01
C PRO A 343 -25.77 2.21 -30.89
N ARG A 344 -25.29 1.33 -30.00
CA ARG A 344 -25.83 -0.02 -29.79
C ARG A 344 -26.97 -0.09 -28.76
N GLY A 345 -27.37 1.04 -28.17
CA GLY A 345 -28.49 1.12 -27.24
C GLY A 345 -28.13 1.75 -25.89
N LYS A 346 -28.81 1.29 -24.84
CA LYS A 346 -28.80 1.91 -23.50
C LYS A 346 -28.51 0.88 -22.42
N LEU A 347 -27.63 1.22 -21.48
CA LEU A 347 -27.33 0.45 -20.28
C LEU A 347 -27.59 1.29 -19.03
N VAL A 348 -28.08 0.64 -17.97
CA VAL A 348 -28.34 1.26 -16.67
C VAL A 348 -27.67 0.41 -15.58
N LYS A 349 -26.96 1.07 -14.67
CA LYS A 349 -26.29 0.42 -13.52
C LYS A 349 -26.58 1.19 -12.24
N ASP A 350 -26.99 0.47 -11.22
CA ASP A 350 -27.17 1.01 -9.87
C ASP A 350 -25.89 0.84 -9.05
N LEU A 351 -25.30 1.97 -8.64
CA LEU A 351 -24.12 2.05 -7.79
C LEU A 351 -24.46 2.64 -6.41
N GLY A 352 -25.73 2.60 -5.99
CA GLY A 352 -26.20 3.13 -4.71
C GLY A 352 -25.46 2.57 -3.49
N HIS A 353 -25.03 1.31 -3.57
CA HIS A 353 -24.26 0.61 -2.55
C HIS A 353 -22.81 1.12 -2.38
N LEU A 354 -22.29 1.90 -3.34
CA LEU A 354 -20.95 2.48 -3.29
C LEU A 354 -21.02 3.94 -2.83
N ALA A 355 -20.19 4.30 -1.87
CA ALA A 355 -20.15 5.64 -1.30
C ALA A 355 -19.28 6.60 -2.14
N VAL A 356 -19.66 6.82 -3.40
CA VAL A 356 -18.96 7.75 -4.32
C VAL A 356 -19.86 8.92 -4.73
N ALA A 357 -19.23 10.02 -5.11
CA ALA A 357 -19.84 11.17 -5.75
C ALA A 357 -19.41 11.24 -7.23
N PHE A 358 -20.17 11.97 -8.03
CA PHE A 358 -19.85 12.22 -9.43
C PHE A 358 -19.90 13.72 -9.68
N SER A 359 -18.89 14.24 -10.38
CA SER A 359 -19.01 15.56 -10.99
C SER A 359 -20.18 15.59 -11.99
N LYS A 360 -20.69 16.79 -12.26
CA LYS A 360 -21.61 16.99 -13.37
C LYS A 360 -20.87 16.61 -14.67
N PRO A 361 -21.38 15.66 -15.48
CA PRO A 361 -20.72 15.29 -16.73
C PRO A 361 -20.53 16.53 -17.61
N SER A 362 -19.27 16.88 -17.88
CA SER A 362 -18.90 17.92 -18.84
C SER A 362 -18.69 17.31 -20.23
N ALA A 363 -18.63 18.14 -21.28
CA ALA A 363 -18.37 17.64 -22.64
C ALA A 363 -17.07 16.83 -22.67
N GLY A 364 -17.19 15.51 -22.88
CA GLY A 364 -16.07 14.59 -23.07
C GLY A 364 -15.46 13.97 -21.80
N LYS A 365 -15.91 14.33 -20.58
CA LYS A 365 -15.27 13.81 -19.37
C LYS A 365 -16.21 13.73 -18.16
N ILE A 366 -16.01 12.70 -17.35
CA ILE A 366 -16.64 12.55 -16.04
C ILE A 366 -15.61 12.24 -14.95
N ASN A 367 -15.73 12.94 -13.84
CA ASN A 367 -14.96 12.67 -12.62
C ASN A 367 -15.80 11.90 -11.60
N ILE A 368 -15.17 10.89 -11.01
CA ILE A 368 -15.68 10.07 -9.93
C ILE A 368 -14.89 10.49 -8.70
N GLU A 369 -15.60 10.96 -7.69
CA GLU A 369 -15.02 11.69 -6.57
C GLU A 369 -15.39 11.04 -5.25
N LEU A 370 -14.49 11.15 -4.28
CA LEU A 370 -14.67 10.65 -2.94
C LEU A 370 -14.06 11.66 -1.97
N HIS A 371 -14.85 12.10 -1.00
CA HIS A 371 -14.39 12.95 0.09
C HIS A 371 -14.32 12.14 1.38
N HIS A 372 -13.25 12.34 2.14
CA HIS A 372 -13.02 11.66 3.43
C HIS A 372 -13.11 10.14 3.36
N GLY A 373 -12.58 9.56 2.27
CA GLY A 373 -12.65 8.13 2.00
C GLY A 373 -11.63 7.33 2.79
N SER A 374 -12.03 6.19 3.36
CA SER A 374 -11.06 5.19 3.85
C SER A 374 -10.33 4.53 2.68
N ARG A 375 -9.23 3.82 2.96
CA ARG A 375 -8.47 3.01 1.99
C ARG A 375 -9.36 2.16 1.06
N LYS A 376 -10.35 1.46 1.61
CA LYS A 376 -11.28 0.63 0.81
C LYS A 376 -12.18 1.50 -0.06
N ASN A 377 -12.63 2.66 0.42
CA ASN A 377 -13.46 3.56 -0.37
C ASN A 377 -12.69 4.13 -1.56
N VAL A 378 -11.42 4.51 -1.41
CA VAL A 378 -10.59 4.99 -2.54
C VAL A 378 -10.43 3.91 -3.59
N ALA A 379 -10.19 2.65 -3.19
CA ALA A 379 -10.11 1.54 -4.13
C ALA A 379 -11.40 1.35 -4.96
N THR A 380 -12.58 1.67 -4.41
CA THR A 380 -13.85 1.59 -5.17
C THR A 380 -13.95 2.59 -6.32
N LEU A 381 -13.18 3.70 -6.31
CA LEU A 381 -13.16 4.65 -7.43
C LEU A 381 -12.74 3.97 -8.73
N ARG A 382 -11.70 3.12 -8.68
CA ARG A 382 -11.22 2.34 -9.83
C ARG A 382 -12.26 1.33 -10.31
N THR A 383 -12.97 0.68 -9.39
CA THR A 383 -14.07 -0.24 -9.73
C THR A 383 -15.19 0.50 -10.46
N VAL A 384 -15.62 1.65 -9.93
CA VAL A 384 -16.67 2.48 -10.55
C VAL A 384 -16.23 2.95 -11.94
N ARG A 385 -14.99 3.43 -12.08
CA ARG A 385 -14.41 3.82 -13.37
C ARG A 385 -14.48 2.69 -14.39
N THR A 386 -14.05 1.49 -14.01
CA THR A 386 -14.08 0.31 -14.86
C THR A 386 -15.50 -0.11 -15.24
N LEU A 387 -16.44 -0.06 -14.30
CA LEU A 387 -17.85 -0.38 -14.58
C LEU A 387 -18.44 0.57 -15.63
N ILE A 388 -18.24 1.88 -15.47
CA ILE A 388 -18.73 2.87 -16.43
C ILE A 388 -18.02 2.72 -17.78
N ASN A 389 -16.71 2.50 -17.79
CA ASN A 389 -15.94 2.26 -19.02
C ASN A 389 -16.47 1.03 -19.77
N ASN A 390 -16.76 -0.06 -19.07
CA ASN A 390 -17.35 -1.25 -19.67
C ASN A 390 -18.74 -0.99 -20.23
N MET A 391 -19.56 -0.14 -19.59
CA MET A 391 -20.84 0.28 -20.17
C MET A 391 -20.65 1.09 -21.45
N ILE A 392 -19.66 2.01 -21.50
CA ILE A 392 -19.31 2.78 -22.69
C ILE A 392 -18.89 1.84 -23.83
N ILE A 393 -17.95 0.92 -23.57
CA ILE A 393 -17.53 -0.11 -24.53
C ILE A 393 -18.74 -0.96 -24.97
N GLY A 394 -19.62 -1.30 -24.04
CA GLY A 394 -20.83 -2.07 -24.31
C GLY A 394 -21.79 -1.42 -25.30
N VAL A 395 -22.08 -0.12 -25.14
CA VAL A 395 -22.99 0.62 -26.04
C VAL A 395 -22.33 1.09 -27.34
N THR A 396 -21.00 1.02 -27.43
CA THR A 396 -20.25 1.41 -28.64
C THR A 396 -19.85 0.19 -29.46
N LYS A 397 -19.15 -0.76 -28.85
CA LYS A 397 -18.58 -1.94 -29.53
C LYS A 397 -19.28 -3.26 -29.19
N GLY A 398 -19.97 -3.35 -28.05
CA GLY A 398 -20.54 -4.59 -27.52
C GLY A 398 -19.46 -5.62 -27.13
N PHE A 399 -19.87 -6.72 -26.50
CA PHE A 399 -18.98 -7.79 -26.05
C PHE A 399 -19.31 -9.12 -26.73
N LYS A 400 -18.28 -9.88 -27.08
CA LYS A 400 -18.38 -11.18 -27.74
C LYS A 400 -17.46 -12.19 -27.08
N TYR A 401 -18.02 -13.31 -26.65
CA TYR A 401 -17.30 -14.41 -26.03
C TYR A 401 -17.43 -15.63 -26.94
N LYS A 402 -16.30 -16.24 -27.30
CA LYS A 402 -16.27 -17.51 -28.03
C LYS A 402 -16.07 -18.62 -27.02
N MET A 403 -16.94 -19.63 -27.03
CA MET A 403 -16.84 -20.82 -26.19
C MET A 403 -16.64 -22.06 -27.02
N ARG A 404 -15.66 -22.89 -26.66
CA ARG A 404 -15.31 -24.14 -27.34
C ARG A 404 -15.84 -25.35 -26.62
N TYR A 405 -16.35 -26.31 -27.38
CA TYR A 405 -16.80 -27.58 -26.84
C TYR A 405 -15.58 -28.49 -26.84
N VAL A 406 -15.14 -28.88 -25.65
CA VAL A 406 -14.03 -29.79 -25.46
C VAL A 406 -14.63 -31.11 -25.02
N TYR A 407 -14.29 -32.19 -25.72
CA TYR A 407 -14.69 -33.54 -25.35
C TYR A 407 -13.69 -34.56 -25.89
N ALA A 408 -13.41 -35.62 -25.11
CA ALA A 408 -12.51 -36.68 -25.53
C ALA A 408 -13.24 -37.95 -26.00
N HIS A 409 -14.36 -38.29 -25.35
CA HIS A 409 -15.00 -39.60 -25.54
C HIS A 409 -16.33 -39.51 -26.28
N PHE A 410 -17.19 -38.57 -25.90
CA PHE A 410 -18.55 -38.44 -26.42
C PHE A 410 -18.77 -37.02 -26.98
N PRO A 411 -19.18 -36.87 -28.26
CA PRO A 411 -19.48 -35.56 -28.83
C PRO A 411 -20.60 -34.85 -28.07
N ILE A 412 -20.34 -33.61 -27.66
CA ILE A 412 -21.33 -32.76 -26.99
C ILE A 412 -22.20 -32.09 -28.06
N ASN A 413 -23.52 -32.17 -27.89
CA ASN A 413 -24.47 -31.49 -28.77
C ASN A 413 -25.09 -30.30 -28.03
N VAL A 414 -25.11 -29.13 -28.67
CA VAL A 414 -25.70 -27.91 -28.12
C VAL A 414 -26.87 -27.49 -28.99
N ASN A 415 -28.06 -27.40 -28.39
CA ASN A 415 -29.24 -26.82 -29.03
C ASN A 415 -29.53 -25.46 -28.41
N LEU A 416 -30.00 -24.53 -29.25
CA LEU A 416 -30.36 -23.18 -28.84
C LEU A 416 -31.85 -23.01 -29.05
N ASP A 417 -32.56 -22.64 -28.01
CA ASP A 417 -33.98 -22.28 -28.07
C ASP A 417 -34.18 -20.87 -27.53
N LYS A 418 -35.21 -20.17 -28.00
CA LYS A 418 -35.55 -18.84 -27.49
C LYS A 418 -36.90 -18.92 -26.80
N ASP A 419 -36.89 -18.69 -25.51
CA ASP A 419 -38.08 -18.75 -24.69
C ASP A 419 -39.07 -17.66 -25.12
N ASN A 420 -40.27 -18.07 -25.52
CA ASN A 420 -41.26 -17.17 -26.12
C ASN A 420 -41.89 -16.20 -25.11
N GLU A 421 -41.87 -16.51 -23.81
CA GLU A 421 -42.48 -15.68 -22.77
C GLU A 421 -41.50 -14.62 -22.26
N THR A 422 -40.24 -14.99 -22.06
CA THR A 422 -39.18 -14.13 -21.51
C THR A 422 -38.32 -13.47 -22.58
N GLY A 423 -38.31 -14.01 -23.80
CA GLY A 423 -37.45 -13.58 -24.90
C GLY A 423 -35.96 -13.92 -24.71
N LEU A 424 -35.63 -14.70 -23.67
CA LEU A 424 -34.27 -15.10 -23.34
C LEU A 424 -33.87 -16.36 -24.11
N TRP A 425 -32.58 -16.46 -24.41
CA TRP A 425 -32.03 -17.67 -25.01
C TRP A 425 -31.80 -18.76 -23.97
N GLU A 426 -32.16 -20.00 -24.28
CA GLU A 426 -31.84 -21.21 -23.54
C GLU A 426 -30.79 -22.02 -24.31
N VAL A 427 -29.69 -22.36 -23.64
CA VAL A 427 -28.66 -23.27 -24.16
C VAL A 427 -28.87 -24.65 -23.56
N GLU A 428 -29.27 -25.61 -24.40
CA GLU A 428 -29.41 -27.01 -24.04
C GLU A 428 -28.15 -27.81 -24.40
N ILE A 429 -27.46 -28.34 -23.40
CA ILE A 429 -26.26 -29.15 -23.55
C ILE A 429 -26.63 -30.62 -23.35
N ARG A 430 -26.43 -31.42 -24.39
CA ARG A 430 -26.80 -32.84 -24.47
C ARG A 430 -25.58 -33.72 -24.66
N ASN A 431 -25.70 -34.98 -24.24
CA ASN A 431 -24.66 -36.00 -24.36
C ASN A 431 -23.34 -35.65 -23.64
N PHE A 432 -23.41 -34.74 -22.65
CA PHE A 432 -22.26 -34.40 -21.82
C PHE A 432 -21.80 -35.63 -21.04
N LEU A 433 -20.53 -36.05 -21.21
CA LEU A 433 -19.99 -37.31 -20.66
C LEU A 433 -20.77 -38.58 -21.06
N GLY A 434 -21.54 -38.57 -22.14
CA GLY A 434 -22.40 -39.69 -22.54
C GLY A 434 -23.66 -39.85 -21.68
N GLU A 435 -23.98 -38.87 -20.83
CA GLU A 435 -25.17 -38.89 -19.97
C GLU A 435 -26.45 -38.64 -20.79
N LYS A 436 -27.56 -39.26 -20.38
CA LYS A 436 -28.91 -38.96 -20.92
C LYS A 436 -29.52 -37.65 -20.38
N ILE A 437 -28.83 -37.00 -19.44
CA ILE A 437 -29.30 -35.78 -18.77
C ILE A 437 -29.07 -34.59 -19.70
N VAL A 438 -30.11 -33.79 -19.93
CA VAL A 438 -30.01 -32.52 -20.65
C VAL A 438 -29.75 -31.41 -19.64
N ARG A 439 -28.69 -30.62 -19.86
CA ARG A 439 -28.35 -29.47 -19.02
C ARG A 439 -28.83 -28.21 -19.71
N LYS A 440 -29.74 -27.47 -19.07
CA LYS A 440 -30.32 -26.22 -19.59
C LYS A 440 -29.71 -25.03 -18.87
N VAL A 441 -29.37 -23.99 -19.63
CA VAL A 441 -28.83 -22.73 -19.11
C VAL A 441 -29.57 -21.57 -19.77
N MET A 442 -30.27 -20.77 -18.96
CA MET A 442 -30.91 -19.54 -19.42
C MET A 442 -29.86 -18.42 -19.49
N MET A 443 -29.80 -17.73 -20.61
CA MET A 443 -28.91 -16.57 -20.79
C MET A 443 -29.46 -15.36 -20.05
N GLN A 444 -28.55 -14.48 -19.63
CA GLN A 444 -28.92 -13.22 -18.99
C GLN A 444 -29.64 -12.28 -19.97
N PRO A 445 -30.50 -11.36 -19.50
CA PRO A 445 -31.18 -10.40 -20.37
C PRO A 445 -30.25 -9.61 -21.27
N GLY A 446 -30.59 -9.52 -22.56
CA GLY A 446 -29.79 -8.81 -23.57
C GLY A 446 -28.55 -9.57 -24.08
N VAL A 447 -28.43 -10.86 -23.75
CA VAL A 447 -27.41 -11.76 -24.30
C VAL A 447 -28.02 -12.60 -25.41
N ASP A 448 -27.50 -12.45 -26.62
CA ASP A 448 -27.77 -13.31 -27.74
C ASP A 448 -26.74 -14.45 -27.79
N VAL A 449 -27.19 -15.61 -28.28
CA VAL A 449 -26.34 -16.78 -28.45
C VAL A 449 -26.54 -17.39 -29.83
N GLU A 450 -25.45 -17.75 -30.49
CA GLU A 450 -25.48 -18.42 -31.78
C GLU A 450 -24.36 -19.45 -31.91
N ALA A 451 -24.58 -20.52 -32.67
CA ALA A 451 -23.51 -21.42 -33.05
C ALA A 451 -22.62 -20.76 -34.10
N SER A 452 -21.29 -20.91 -33.97
CA SER A 452 -20.34 -20.36 -34.93
C SER A 452 -20.53 -21.01 -36.30
N LYS A 453 -20.69 -20.17 -37.33
CA LYS A 453 -20.83 -20.62 -38.73
C LYS A 453 -19.50 -21.08 -39.33
N ASN A 454 -18.40 -20.56 -38.82
CA ASN A 454 -17.07 -20.73 -39.41
C ASN A 454 -16.26 -21.81 -38.70
N VAL A 455 -16.55 -22.08 -37.42
CA VAL A 455 -15.82 -23.09 -36.68
C VAL A 455 -16.77 -24.05 -35.99
N LYS A 456 -16.55 -25.34 -36.26
CA LYS A 456 -17.28 -26.42 -35.61
C LYS A 456 -17.06 -26.37 -34.10
N ASP A 457 -18.09 -26.78 -33.35
CA ASP A 457 -18.04 -26.98 -31.91
C ASP A 457 -17.67 -25.69 -31.14
N GLU A 458 -18.24 -24.57 -31.60
CA GLU A 458 -18.06 -23.25 -31.01
C GLU A 458 -19.40 -22.52 -30.86
N LEU A 459 -19.60 -21.92 -29.69
CA LEU A 459 -20.76 -21.11 -29.34
C LEU A 459 -20.31 -19.66 -29.16
N LEU A 460 -21.06 -18.72 -29.73
CA LEU A 460 -20.82 -17.29 -29.64
C LEU A 460 -21.86 -16.69 -28.70
N LEU A 461 -21.42 -16.05 -27.63
CA LEU A 461 -22.28 -15.25 -26.74
C LEU A 461 -21.99 -13.78 -26.99
N GLN A 462 -23.04 -12.99 -27.23
CA GLN A 462 -22.93 -11.60 -27.61
C GLN A 462 -23.92 -10.74 -26.81
N GLY A 463 -23.52 -9.53 -26.45
CA GLY A 463 -24.40 -8.59 -25.76
C GLY A 463 -23.69 -7.29 -25.42
N ASN A 464 -24.46 -6.28 -25.02
CA ASN A 464 -23.90 -4.99 -24.66
C ASN A 464 -23.38 -4.96 -23.21
N SER A 465 -23.89 -5.80 -22.31
CA SER A 465 -23.43 -5.86 -20.91
C SER A 465 -22.35 -6.93 -20.72
N LEU A 466 -21.12 -6.53 -20.39
CA LEU A 466 -20.03 -7.45 -20.07
C LEU A 466 -20.40 -8.41 -18.93
N GLU A 467 -21.07 -7.91 -17.90
CA GLU A 467 -21.52 -8.72 -16.76
C GLU A 467 -22.51 -9.79 -17.21
N ALA A 468 -23.49 -9.43 -18.06
CA ALA A 468 -24.49 -10.39 -18.53
C ALA A 468 -23.85 -11.47 -19.43
N VAL A 469 -22.99 -11.07 -20.36
CA VAL A 469 -22.29 -12.00 -21.28
C VAL A 469 -21.36 -12.92 -20.50
N SER A 470 -20.54 -12.36 -19.60
CA SER A 470 -19.60 -13.15 -18.80
C SER A 470 -20.30 -14.08 -17.81
N GLN A 471 -21.38 -13.64 -17.16
CA GLN A 471 -22.16 -14.49 -16.26
C GLN A 471 -22.82 -15.64 -17.02
N SER A 472 -23.39 -15.37 -18.20
CA SER A 472 -23.98 -16.42 -19.05
C SER A 472 -22.95 -17.47 -19.46
N ALA A 473 -21.72 -17.05 -19.82
CA ALA A 473 -20.62 -17.96 -20.11
C ALA A 473 -20.19 -18.77 -18.87
N ALA A 474 -20.14 -18.13 -17.70
CA ALA A 474 -19.81 -18.78 -16.45
C ALA A 474 -20.87 -19.82 -16.05
N ASP A 475 -22.16 -19.51 -16.23
CA ASP A 475 -23.27 -20.42 -15.92
C ASP A 475 -23.20 -21.69 -16.78
N ILE A 476 -22.87 -21.55 -18.08
CA ILE A 476 -22.60 -22.68 -18.98
C ILE A 476 -21.45 -23.54 -18.44
N GLN A 477 -20.30 -22.92 -18.17
CA GLN A 477 -19.12 -23.65 -17.71
C GLN A 477 -19.34 -24.33 -16.36
N GLN A 478 -20.03 -23.67 -15.42
CA GLN A 478 -20.37 -24.24 -14.12
C GLN A 478 -21.33 -25.41 -14.24
N LYS A 479 -22.33 -25.33 -15.14
CA LYS A 479 -23.21 -26.46 -15.43
C LYS A 479 -22.47 -27.62 -16.08
N CYS A 480 -21.38 -27.38 -16.80
CA CYS A 480 -20.51 -28.43 -17.34
C CYS A 480 -19.35 -28.83 -16.43
N ARG A 481 -19.33 -28.42 -15.15
CA ARG A 481 -18.21 -28.76 -14.25
C ARG A 481 -18.28 -30.23 -13.84
N VAL A 482 -17.30 -31.01 -14.28
CA VAL A 482 -17.10 -32.41 -13.84
C VAL A 482 -16.67 -32.43 -12.38
N ARG A 483 -17.39 -33.20 -11.55
CA ARG A 483 -17.06 -33.43 -10.12
C ARG A 483 -16.78 -34.91 -9.90
N ASN A 484 -15.96 -35.21 -8.91
CA ASN A 484 -15.66 -36.58 -8.46
C ASN A 484 -15.08 -37.50 -9.57
N LYS A 485 -14.35 -36.92 -10.53
CA LYS A 485 -13.57 -37.65 -11.55
C LYS A 485 -12.19 -37.02 -11.71
N ASP A 486 -11.23 -37.78 -12.23
CA ASP A 486 -9.90 -37.24 -12.56
C ASP A 486 -10.03 -36.26 -13.72
N ILE A 487 -9.88 -34.97 -13.41
CA ILE A 487 -10.00 -33.89 -14.39
C ILE A 487 -9.01 -34.04 -15.54
N ARG A 488 -7.85 -34.70 -15.37
CA ARG A 488 -6.87 -34.91 -16.44
C ARG A 488 -7.36 -35.90 -17.50
N LYS A 489 -8.36 -36.72 -17.17
CA LYS A 489 -8.98 -37.70 -18.08
C LYS A 489 -10.35 -37.24 -18.58
N PHE A 490 -11.01 -36.36 -17.85
CA PHE A 490 -12.37 -35.88 -18.13
C PHE A 490 -12.40 -34.34 -18.14
N LEU A 491 -11.69 -33.75 -19.10
CA LEU A 491 -11.69 -32.29 -19.35
C LEU A 491 -12.91 -31.82 -20.15
N ASP A 492 -13.85 -32.71 -20.44
CA ASP A 492 -15.03 -32.41 -21.25
C ASP A 492 -15.81 -31.21 -20.67
N GLY A 493 -16.18 -30.25 -21.51
CA GLY A 493 -16.82 -29.01 -21.06
C GLY A 493 -16.95 -27.97 -22.16
N LEU A 494 -17.62 -26.87 -21.83
CA LEU A 494 -17.66 -25.67 -22.68
C LEU A 494 -16.83 -24.59 -21.99
N TYR A 495 -15.79 -24.13 -22.67
CA TYR A 495 -14.82 -23.18 -22.11
C TYR A 495 -14.71 -21.93 -22.96
N VAL A 496 -14.57 -20.77 -22.33
CA VAL A 496 -14.27 -19.53 -23.05
C VAL A 496 -12.88 -19.64 -23.67
N SER A 497 -12.81 -19.61 -25.00
CA SER A 497 -11.56 -19.64 -25.76
C SER A 497 -11.07 -18.24 -26.12
N GLU A 498 -11.98 -17.29 -26.31
CA GLU A 498 -11.66 -15.93 -26.72
C GLU A 498 -12.67 -14.93 -26.16
N ARG A 499 -12.19 -13.74 -25.83
CA ARG A 499 -13.00 -12.58 -25.41
C ARG A 499 -12.66 -11.41 -26.32
N GLY A 500 -13.67 -10.78 -26.89
CA GLY A 500 -13.51 -9.63 -27.77
C GLY A 500 -14.74 -8.75 -27.80
N ASN A 501 -14.80 -7.89 -28.81
CA ASN A 501 -15.92 -7.00 -29.06
C ASN A 501 -16.74 -7.47 -30.27
N ILE A 502 -17.96 -6.97 -30.42
CA ILE A 502 -18.81 -7.29 -31.58
C ILE A 502 -18.36 -6.46 -32.78
N GLU A 503 -18.08 -5.18 -32.55
CA GLU A 503 -17.46 -4.28 -33.51
C GLU A 503 -15.94 -4.25 -33.24
N GLU A 504 -15.17 -4.75 -34.21
CA GLU A 504 -13.71 -4.68 -34.19
C GLU A 504 -13.26 -3.27 -34.68
N GLU A 505 -12.12 -2.78 -34.20
CA GLU A 505 -11.59 -1.49 -34.68
C GLU A 505 -11.28 -1.58 -36.18
N ALA A 506 -11.67 -0.53 -36.91
CA ALA A 506 -11.42 -0.41 -38.35
C ALA A 506 -9.94 -0.21 -38.67
#